data_AF-A0A382XIG7-F1
#
_entry.id   AF-A0A382XIG7-F1
#
_cell.length_a   1.000
_cell.length_b   1.000
_cell.length_c   1.000
_cell.angle_alpha   90.00
_cell.angle_beta   90.00
_cell.angle_gamma   90.00
#
_symmetry.space_group_name_H-M   'P 1'
#
loop_
_entity.id
_entity.type
_entity.pdbx_description
1 polymer ?
#
loop_
_entity_poly.entity_id
_entity_poly.type
_entity_poly.pdbx_seq_one_letter_code
_entity_poly.pdbx_strand_id
1 'polypeptide(L)'
;MASKARERARQHKLKRLADKRLNYPNTVIGYWKEAMRERIEQTRKLAGFKVRRGDCHSHSTYSDGIGTVPEIAGWVEKAGLDFFFLTDHQTVRQKVECVNYRNMWWGQEPGTQHHHLGILGLDRKYAVKHDLVKDYNAVIALGAFPFIPHPKGWFPNRRYTKKQIIALNLLGDDFTMELINGANNIFDCFD
;
A
#
# COMPACT_ATOMS: atom_id res chain seq x y z
N MET A 1 -24.62 -26.20 -20.97
CA MET A 1 -23.49 -26.65 -20.13
C MET A 1 -22.55 -25.52 -19.69
N ALA A 2 -22.28 -24.49 -20.51
CA ALA A 2 -21.39 -23.37 -20.16
C ALA A 2 -21.78 -22.57 -18.89
N SER A 3 -23.09 -22.45 -18.59
CA SER A 3 -23.59 -21.75 -17.40
C SER A 3 -23.19 -22.42 -16.08
N LYS A 4 -23.32 -23.75 -15.97
CA LYS A 4 -22.93 -24.51 -14.76
C LYS A 4 -21.42 -24.50 -14.50
N ALA A 5 -20.60 -24.51 -15.56
CA ALA A 5 -19.14 -24.41 -15.45
C ALA A 5 -18.70 -23.02 -14.96
N ARG A 6 -19.32 -21.95 -15.48
CA ARG A 6 -19.07 -20.57 -15.01
C ARG A 6 -19.46 -20.38 -13.55
N GLU A 7 -20.61 -20.92 -13.13
CA GLU A 7 -21.04 -20.82 -11.74
C GLU A 7 -20.09 -21.57 -10.80
N ARG A 8 -19.67 -22.80 -11.15
CA ARG A 8 -18.66 -23.54 -10.37
C ARG A 8 -17.32 -22.79 -10.27
N ALA A 9 -16.85 -22.20 -11.37
CA ALA A 9 -15.62 -21.40 -11.37
C ALA A 9 -15.74 -20.16 -10.47
N ARG A 10 -16.91 -19.50 -10.47
CA ARG A 10 -17.21 -18.38 -9.58
C ARG A 10 -17.18 -18.81 -8.11
N GLN A 11 -17.88 -19.89 -7.76
CA GLN A 11 -17.92 -20.41 -6.38
C GLN A 11 -16.52 -20.81 -5.89
N HIS A 12 -15.73 -21.48 -6.73
CA HIS A 12 -14.34 -21.81 -6.42
C HIS A 12 -13.48 -20.55 -6.20
N LYS A 13 -13.63 -19.52 -7.04
CA LYS A 13 -12.95 -18.23 -6.86
C LYS A 13 -13.33 -17.57 -5.55
N LEU A 14 -14.62 -17.54 -5.20
CA LEU A 14 -15.12 -16.94 -3.95
C LEU A 14 -14.57 -17.68 -2.72
N LYS A 15 -14.60 -19.02 -2.73
CA LYS A 15 -14.01 -19.84 -1.66
C LYS A 15 -12.52 -19.54 -1.46
N ARG A 16 -11.74 -19.55 -2.55
CA ARG A 16 -10.31 -19.23 -2.50
C ARG A 16 -10.03 -17.82 -1.96
N LEU A 17 -10.86 -16.83 -2.32
CA LEU A 17 -10.74 -15.46 -1.80
C LEU A 17 -11.05 -15.41 -0.31
N ALA A 18 -12.08 -16.12 0.15
CA ALA A 18 -12.42 -16.21 1.57
C ALA A 18 -11.29 -16.87 2.37
N ASP A 19 -10.74 -17.99 1.88
CA ASP A 19 -9.62 -18.68 2.51
C ASP A 19 -8.37 -17.78 2.58
N LYS A 20 -8.07 -17.03 1.49
CA LYS A 20 -6.95 -16.09 1.46
C LYS A 20 -7.17 -14.95 2.45
N ARG A 21 -8.36 -14.36 2.51
CA ARG A 21 -8.73 -13.28 3.44
C ARG A 21 -8.58 -13.69 4.90
N LEU A 22 -8.88 -14.95 5.22
CA LEU A 22 -8.75 -15.48 6.59
C LEU A 22 -7.29 -15.82 6.96
N ASN A 23 -6.58 -16.52 6.07
CA ASN A 23 -5.33 -17.17 6.45
C ASN A 23 -4.10 -16.31 6.14
N TYR A 24 -4.06 -15.66 4.97
CA TYR A 24 -2.86 -14.98 4.49
C TYR A 24 -2.36 -13.88 5.45
N PRO A 25 -3.21 -12.95 5.94
CA PRO A 25 -2.74 -11.90 6.86
C PRO A 25 -2.17 -12.48 8.16
N ASN A 26 -2.84 -13.49 8.73
CA ASN A 26 -2.38 -14.14 9.97
C ASN A 26 -1.05 -14.87 9.76
N THR A 27 -0.87 -15.55 8.63
CA THR A 27 0.38 -16.22 8.27
C THR A 27 1.53 -15.21 8.14
N VAL A 28 1.33 -14.10 7.40
CA VAL A 28 2.37 -13.08 7.23
C VAL A 28 2.71 -12.40 8.57
N ILE A 29 1.71 -12.06 9.38
CA ILE A 29 1.95 -11.53 10.74
C ILE A 29 2.77 -12.52 11.57
N GLY A 30 2.42 -13.81 11.52
CA GLY A 30 3.13 -14.87 12.23
C GLY A 30 4.62 -14.98 11.88
N TYR A 31 4.97 -14.82 10.59
CA TYR A 31 6.38 -14.87 10.16
C TYR A 31 7.23 -13.75 10.71
N TRP A 32 6.67 -12.54 10.84
CA TRP A 32 7.46 -11.34 11.08
C TRP A 32 7.28 -10.74 12.47
N LYS A 33 6.20 -11.02 13.18
CA LYS A 33 5.83 -10.30 14.41
C LYS A 33 6.93 -10.33 15.47
N GLU A 34 7.53 -11.49 15.72
CA GLU A 34 8.58 -11.64 16.73
C GLU A 34 9.86 -10.88 16.32
N ALA A 35 10.35 -11.14 15.11
CA ALA A 35 11.55 -10.48 14.57
C ALA A 35 11.38 -8.96 14.46
N MET A 36 10.19 -8.48 14.10
CA MET A 36 9.89 -7.05 14.03
C MET A 36 9.81 -6.40 15.41
N ARG A 37 9.26 -7.12 16.41
CA ARG A 37 9.26 -6.65 17.80
C ARG A 37 10.68 -6.49 18.32
N GLU A 38 11.54 -7.49 18.13
CA GLU A 38 12.93 -7.39 18.56
C GLU A 38 13.65 -6.22 17.89
N ARG A 39 13.49 -6.08 16.56
CA ARG A 39 14.08 -4.95 15.83
C ARG A 39 13.59 -3.60 16.36
N ILE A 40 12.28 -3.42 16.58
CA ILE A 40 11.76 -2.14 17.06
C ILE A 40 12.22 -1.82 18.49
N GLU A 41 12.38 -2.83 19.35
CA GLU A 41 12.94 -2.66 20.69
C GLU A 41 14.40 -2.22 20.65
N GLN A 42 15.22 -2.81 19.77
CA GLN A 42 16.60 -2.34 19.58
C GLN A 42 16.64 -0.94 18.98
N THR A 43 15.81 -0.65 17.98
CA THR A 43 15.70 0.71 17.41
C THR A 43 15.32 1.72 18.48
N ARG A 44 14.40 1.41 19.40
CA ARG A 44 14.02 2.31 20.51
C ARG A 44 15.16 2.59 21.48
N LYS A 45 16.06 1.63 21.73
CA LYS A 45 17.25 1.85 22.57
C LYS A 45 18.27 2.76 21.90
N LEU A 46 18.37 2.70 20.58
CA LEU A 46 19.31 3.48 19.78
C LEU A 46 18.77 4.85 19.39
N ALA A 47 17.46 4.95 19.17
CA ALA A 47 16.82 6.17 18.72
C ALA A 47 16.76 7.18 19.88
N GLY A 48 17.43 8.32 19.72
CA GLY A 48 17.28 9.47 20.62
C GLY A 48 15.93 10.19 20.52
N PHE A 49 14.91 9.55 19.96
CA PHE A 49 13.58 10.10 19.73
C PHE A 49 12.50 9.02 19.83
N LYS A 50 11.23 9.45 19.95
CA LYS A 50 10.09 8.54 20.04
C LYS A 50 9.90 7.76 18.73
N VAL A 51 10.08 6.44 18.80
CA VAL A 51 9.89 5.54 17.64
C VAL A 51 8.43 5.14 17.50
N ARG A 52 7.88 5.28 16.29
CA ARG A 52 6.57 4.78 15.85
C ARG A 52 6.74 3.87 14.65
N ARG A 53 5.96 2.80 14.58
CA ARG A 53 5.94 1.87 13.45
C ARG A 53 4.60 1.99 12.73
N GLY A 54 4.66 2.17 11.42
CA GLY A 54 3.46 2.16 10.60
C GLY A 54 3.69 1.57 9.22
N ASP A 55 2.58 1.42 8.52
CA ASP A 55 2.54 1.03 7.12
C ASP A 55 1.80 2.14 6.35
N CYS A 56 2.41 2.62 5.27
CA CYS A 56 1.93 3.77 4.52
C CYS A 56 1.25 3.37 3.21
N HIS A 57 1.18 2.08 2.88
CA HIS A 57 0.68 1.63 1.58
C HIS A 57 -0.05 0.29 1.69
N SER A 58 -1.38 0.34 1.70
CA SER A 58 -2.22 -0.86 1.68
C SER A 58 -3.59 -0.56 1.10
N HIS A 59 -4.24 -1.61 0.61
CA HIS A 59 -5.48 -1.54 -0.15
C HIS A 59 -6.59 -2.30 0.57
N SER A 60 -7.81 -1.81 0.43
CA SER A 60 -9.02 -2.43 0.97
C SER A 60 -9.95 -2.87 -0.16
N THR A 61 -11.12 -3.39 0.20
CA THR A 61 -12.19 -3.70 -0.76
C THR A 61 -12.78 -2.46 -1.46
N TYR A 62 -12.35 -1.24 -1.11
CA TYR A 62 -12.69 -0.03 -1.88
C TYR A 62 -11.93 0.07 -3.21
N SER A 63 -10.86 -0.71 -3.38
CA SER A 63 -10.18 -0.88 -4.66
C SER A 63 -9.95 -2.36 -4.98
N ASP A 64 -8.73 -2.87 -4.81
CA ASP A 64 -8.32 -4.23 -5.17
C ASP A 64 -7.78 -5.05 -3.99
N GLY A 65 -7.82 -4.48 -2.78
CA GLY A 65 -7.52 -5.19 -1.55
C GLY A 65 -8.55 -6.25 -1.19
N ILE A 66 -8.13 -7.22 -0.37
CA ILE A 66 -8.98 -8.37 0.02
C ILE A 66 -9.75 -8.16 1.33
N GLY A 67 -9.34 -7.17 2.13
CA GLY A 67 -9.91 -6.91 3.46
C GLY A 67 -10.84 -5.70 3.46
N THR A 68 -11.90 -5.76 4.26
CA THR A 68 -12.68 -4.55 4.60
C THR A 68 -11.93 -3.71 5.62
N VAL A 69 -12.30 -2.44 5.78
CA VAL A 69 -11.65 -1.55 6.77
C VAL A 69 -11.67 -2.14 8.18
N PRO A 70 -12.79 -2.72 8.70
CA PRO A 70 -12.81 -3.30 10.04
C PRO A 70 -11.86 -4.49 10.23
N GLU A 71 -11.72 -5.35 9.21
CA GLU A 71 -10.79 -6.49 9.30
C GLU A 71 -9.35 -6.02 9.26
N ILE A 72 -9.05 -5.06 8.39
CA ILE A 72 -7.73 -4.45 8.29
C ILE A 72 -7.37 -3.81 9.62
N ALA A 73 -8.26 -3.05 10.25
CA ALA A 73 -8.04 -2.50 11.59
C ALA A 73 -7.66 -3.59 12.61
N GLY A 74 -8.36 -4.73 12.60
CA GLY A 74 -8.03 -5.88 13.43
C GLY A 74 -6.65 -6.49 13.11
N TRP A 75 -6.23 -6.49 11.84
CA TRP A 75 -4.88 -6.94 11.45
C TRP A 75 -3.80 -5.95 11.88
N VAL A 76 -4.05 -4.64 11.76
CA VAL A 76 -3.15 -3.55 12.17
C VAL A 76 -2.89 -3.64 13.68
N GLU A 77 -3.93 -3.86 14.49
CA GLU A 77 -3.80 -4.09 15.92
C GLU A 77 -2.97 -5.35 16.23
N LYS A 78 -3.29 -6.49 15.60
CA LYS A 78 -2.56 -7.75 15.78
C LYS A 78 -1.08 -7.66 15.41
N ALA A 79 -0.77 -6.86 14.38
CA ALA A 79 0.57 -6.58 13.90
C ALA A 79 1.34 -5.55 14.77
N GLY A 80 0.67 -4.91 15.73
CA GLY A 80 1.28 -3.95 16.65
C GLY A 80 1.72 -2.65 15.97
N LEU A 81 0.97 -2.19 14.95
CA LEU A 81 1.27 -0.93 14.25
C LEU A 81 0.71 0.27 15.01
N ASP A 82 1.53 1.30 15.17
CA ASP A 82 1.16 2.58 15.78
C ASP A 82 0.26 3.43 14.87
N PHE A 83 0.46 3.33 13.56
CA PHE A 83 -0.34 4.01 12.54
C PHE A 83 -0.37 3.20 11.24
N PHE A 84 -1.39 3.40 10.42
CA PHE A 84 -1.59 2.67 9.18
C PHE A 84 -2.35 3.53 8.16
N PHE A 85 -1.90 3.58 6.91
CA PHE A 85 -2.63 4.24 5.84
C PHE A 85 -3.29 3.23 4.89
N LEU A 86 -4.59 3.43 4.63
CA LEU A 86 -5.27 2.81 3.49
C LEU A 86 -5.25 3.74 2.28
N THR A 87 -4.56 3.34 1.24
CA THR A 87 -4.27 4.10 0.01
C THR A 87 -4.93 3.46 -1.20
N ASP A 88 -6.24 3.24 -1.15
CA ASP A 88 -6.98 2.59 -2.23
C ASP A 88 -6.80 3.29 -3.59
N HIS A 89 -6.83 2.50 -4.67
CA HIS A 89 -6.69 3.03 -6.02
C HIS A 89 -7.81 4.02 -6.36
N GLN A 90 -7.41 5.21 -6.81
CA GLN A 90 -8.30 6.22 -7.38
C GLN A 90 -9.47 6.66 -6.48
N THR A 91 -9.40 6.44 -5.17
CA THR A 91 -10.47 6.77 -4.21
C THR A 91 -9.93 7.07 -2.81
N VAL A 92 -10.69 7.86 -2.06
CA VAL A 92 -10.49 8.10 -0.61
C VAL A 92 -11.74 7.75 0.19
N ARG A 93 -12.66 6.96 -0.38
CA ARG A 93 -13.97 6.64 0.23
C ARG A 93 -13.82 5.85 1.53
N GLN A 94 -12.80 5.01 1.64
CA GLN A 94 -12.45 4.25 2.84
C GLN A 94 -12.24 5.13 4.09
N LYS A 95 -11.96 6.44 3.91
CA LYS A 95 -11.80 7.38 5.02
C LYS A 95 -12.98 7.39 5.99
N VAL A 96 -14.21 7.21 5.48
CA VAL A 96 -15.44 7.25 6.27
C VAL A 96 -15.47 6.15 7.32
N GLU A 97 -14.87 4.99 7.02
CA GLU A 97 -14.74 3.91 7.99
C GLU A 97 -13.47 4.06 8.82
N CYS A 98 -12.37 4.55 8.22
CA CYS A 98 -11.07 4.70 8.91
C CYS A 98 -11.15 5.60 10.14
N VAL A 99 -11.96 6.66 10.11
CA VAL A 99 -12.12 7.60 11.26
C VAL A 99 -12.61 6.91 12.53
N ASN A 100 -13.18 5.70 12.45
CA ASN A 100 -13.63 4.94 13.61
C ASN A 100 -12.48 4.19 14.32
N TYR A 101 -11.25 4.24 13.77
CA TYR A 101 -10.10 3.50 14.28
C TYR A 101 -8.94 4.44 14.58
N ARG A 102 -8.46 4.43 15.82
CA ARG A 102 -7.45 5.37 16.36
C ARG A 102 -6.14 5.43 15.55
N ASN A 103 -5.71 4.30 15.02
CA ASN A 103 -4.43 4.14 14.33
C ASN A 103 -4.59 4.04 12.80
N MET A 104 -5.77 4.28 12.26
CA MET A 104 -5.99 4.24 10.81
C MET A 104 -6.11 5.64 10.22
N TRP A 105 -5.48 5.79 9.06
CA TRP A 105 -5.45 6.96 8.21
C TRP A 105 -5.78 6.56 6.78
N TRP A 106 -6.00 7.53 5.92
CA TRP A 106 -6.37 7.33 4.53
C TRP A 106 -5.45 8.10 3.60
N GLY A 107 -5.38 7.59 2.37
CA GLY A 107 -4.72 8.21 1.25
C GLY A 107 -5.30 7.68 -0.05
N GLN A 108 -4.57 7.87 -1.14
CA GLN A 108 -4.96 7.44 -2.46
C GLN A 108 -3.74 6.95 -3.22
N GLU A 109 -3.89 5.91 -4.05
CA GLU A 109 -2.84 5.49 -4.98
C GLU A 109 -3.33 5.56 -6.44
N PRO A 110 -3.44 6.76 -7.04
CA PRO A 110 -3.68 6.89 -8.47
C PRO A 110 -2.52 6.40 -9.35
N GLY A 111 -2.86 5.96 -10.57
CA GLY A 111 -1.87 5.84 -11.65
C GLY A 111 -1.63 7.18 -12.34
N THR A 112 -0.36 7.61 -12.47
CA THR A 112 0.06 8.78 -13.23
C THR A 112 1.20 8.45 -14.21
N GLN A 113 0.99 8.79 -15.48
CA GLN A 113 1.89 8.46 -16.58
C GLN A 113 2.31 6.96 -16.61
N HIS A 114 3.50 6.66 -16.12
CA HIS A 114 4.10 5.32 -16.12
C HIS A 114 4.10 4.63 -14.76
N HIS A 115 3.71 5.35 -13.70
CA HIS A 115 3.87 4.95 -12.31
C HIS A 115 2.52 5.04 -11.58
N HIS A 116 2.50 4.51 -10.37
CA HIS A 116 1.54 4.92 -9.37
C HIS A 116 2.13 6.07 -8.55
N LEU A 117 1.25 6.88 -7.97
CA LEU A 117 1.57 7.99 -7.08
C LEU A 117 0.82 7.75 -5.78
N GLY A 118 1.51 7.42 -4.71
CA GLY A 118 0.94 7.33 -3.38
C GLY A 118 0.76 8.74 -2.80
N ILE A 119 -0.40 9.00 -2.21
CA ILE A 119 -0.77 10.31 -1.67
C ILE A 119 -1.28 10.13 -0.24
N LEU A 120 -0.58 10.72 0.73
CA LEU A 120 -1.01 10.76 2.12
C LEU A 120 -1.45 12.18 2.50
N GLY A 121 -2.53 12.30 3.29
CA GLY A 121 -2.95 13.59 3.86
C GLY A 121 -3.95 14.41 3.05
N LEU A 122 -4.59 13.82 2.02
CA LEU A 122 -5.74 14.46 1.35
C LEU A 122 -7.07 13.82 1.75
N ASP A 123 -8.02 14.65 2.18
CA ASP A 123 -9.39 14.23 2.47
C ASP A 123 -10.28 14.12 1.23
N ARG A 124 -9.87 14.75 0.13
CA ARG A 124 -10.60 14.73 -1.13
C ARG A 124 -9.79 13.96 -2.16
N LYS A 125 -10.49 13.20 -3.00
CA LYS A 125 -9.89 12.50 -4.12
C LYS A 125 -9.11 13.50 -4.98
N TYR A 126 -7.84 13.22 -5.21
CA TYR A 126 -7.02 13.93 -6.17
C TYR A 126 -7.39 13.51 -7.60
N ALA A 127 -7.59 14.50 -8.47
CA ALA A 127 -7.87 14.31 -9.88
C ALA A 127 -6.55 14.33 -10.67
N VAL A 128 -6.22 13.18 -11.25
CA VAL A 128 -4.92 12.91 -11.86
C VAL A 128 -4.84 13.52 -13.25
N LYS A 129 -3.71 14.16 -13.56
CA LYS A 129 -3.42 14.77 -14.87
C LYS A 129 -2.72 13.81 -15.82
N HIS A 130 -2.25 12.67 -15.30
CA HIS A 130 -1.48 11.65 -16.01
C HIS A 130 -0.11 12.15 -16.49
N ASP A 131 0.46 13.08 -15.73
CA ASP A 131 1.78 13.66 -15.93
C ASP A 131 2.51 13.60 -14.58
N LEU A 132 3.52 12.73 -14.49
CA LEU A 132 4.16 12.38 -13.21
C LEU A 132 4.65 13.62 -12.46
N VAL A 133 5.33 14.53 -13.15
CA VAL A 133 5.91 15.73 -12.53
C VAL A 133 4.80 16.69 -12.11
N LYS A 134 3.80 16.94 -12.97
CA LYS A 134 2.70 17.84 -12.63
C LYS A 134 1.84 17.30 -11.50
N ASP A 135 1.63 15.99 -11.43
CA ASP A 135 0.85 15.36 -10.39
C ASP A 135 1.60 15.36 -9.06
N TYR A 136 2.88 14.97 -9.05
CA TYR A 136 3.72 14.98 -7.85
C TYR A 136 3.80 16.38 -7.22
N ASN A 137 4.11 17.41 -8.04
CA ASN A 137 4.20 18.79 -7.55
C ASN A 137 2.85 19.36 -7.12
N ALA A 138 1.75 18.98 -7.78
CA ALA A 138 0.42 19.41 -7.38
C ALA A 138 0.02 18.84 -6.01
N VAL A 139 0.41 17.60 -5.70
CA VAL A 139 0.16 16.99 -4.39
C VAL A 139 0.93 17.74 -3.29
N ILE A 140 2.21 18.09 -3.52
CA ILE A 140 2.98 18.92 -2.59
C ILE A 140 2.31 20.29 -2.38
N ALA A 141 1.90 20.95 -3.47
CA ALA A 141 1.25 22.25 -3.41
C ALA A 141 -0.09 22.24 -2.64
N LEU A 142 -0.74 21.07 -2.56
CA LEU A 142 -1.94 20.86 -1.75
C LEU A 142 -1.64 20.55 -0.26
N GLY A 143 -0.36 20.54 0.14
CA GLY A 143 0.07 20.26 1.51
C GLY A 143 0.09 18.77 1.87
N ALA A 144 -0.02 17.89 0.88
CA ALA A 144 0.02 16.45 1.07
C ALA A 144 1.41 15.87 0.82
N PHE A 145 1.58 14.61 1.22
CA PHE A 145 2.84 13.89 1.09
C PHE A 145 2.75 12.90 -0.08
N PRO A 146 3.40 13.19 -1.24
CA PRO A 146 3.49 12.24 -2.33
C PRO A 146 4.66 11.27 -2.14
N PHE A 147 4.50 10.05 -2.66
CA PHE A 147 5.58 9.10 -2.82
C PHE A 147 5.37 8.23 -4.06
N ILE A 148 6.45 7.66 -4.60
CA ILE A 148 6.40 6.69 -5.69
C ILE A 148 6.37 5.27 -5.12
N PRO A 149 5.20 4.63 -5.04
CA PRO A 149 5.11 3.24 -4.68
C PRO A 149 5.77 2.35 -5.73
N HIS A 150 6.38 1.26 -5.27
CA HIS A 150 7.02 0.21 -6.08
C HIS A 150 7.60 0.72 -7.43
N PRO A 151 8.65 1.56 -7.40
CA PRO A 151 9.14 2.34 -8.54
C PRO A 151 9.65 1.49 -9.72
N LYS A 152 9.90 0.20 -9.51
CA LYS A 152 10.34 -0.76 -10.53
C LYS A 152 9.24 -1.75 -10.98
N GLY A 153 7.99 -1.52 -10.57
CA GLY A 153 6.86 -2.39 -10.82
C GLY A 153 6.65 -3.45 -9.72
N TRP A 154 5.73 -4.38 -9.98
CA TRP A 154 5.27 -5.40 -9.03
C TRP A 154 5.83 -6.78 -9.40
N PHE A 155 6.93 -7.15 -8.75
CA PHE A 155 7.58 -8.44 -8.97
C PHE A 155 6.72 -9.62 -8.45
N PRO A 156 6.76 -10.81 -9.08
CA PRO A 156 7.41 -11.13 -10.36
C PRO A 156 6.57 -10.78 -11.60
N ASN A 157 5.36 -10.26 -11.40
CA ASN A 157 4.37 -10.15 -12.48
C ASN A 157 4.70 -9.06 -13.50
N ARG A 158 5.33 -7.95 -13.07
CA ARG A 158 5.68 -6.84 -13.95
C ARG A 158 6.94 -6.12 -13.46
N ARG A 159 7.96 -6.12 -14.30
CA ARG A 159 9.11 -5.22 -14.18
C ARG A 159 8.91 -4.03 -15.10
N TYR A 160 9.23 -2.84 -14.62
CA TYR A 160 9.19 -1.63 -15.44
C TYR A 160 10.32 -1.61 -16.47
N THR A 161 10.03 -1.06 -17.64
CA THR A 161 11.03 -0.86 -18.70
C THR A 161 12.05 0.20 -18.30
N LYS A 162 13.22 0.21 -18.95
CA LYS A 162 14.24 1.27 -18.76
C LYS A 162 13.65 2.66 -18.94
N LYS A 163 12.77 2.85 -19.95
CA LYS A 163 12.09 4.14 -20.19
C LYS A 163 11.24 4.57 -18.99
N GLN A 164 10.50 3.65 -18.38
CA GLN A 164 9.69 3.95 -17.19
C GLN A 164 10.60 4.32 -16.02
N ILE A 165 11.66 3.54 -15.76
CA ILE A 165 12.60 3.82 -14.66
C ILE A 165 13.27 5.20 -14.85
N ILE A 166 13.74 5.52 -16.06
CA ILE A 166 14.36 6.81 -16.37
C ILE A 166 13.38 7.97 -16.20
N ALA A 167 12.07 7.75 -16.37
CA ALA A 167 11.09 8.82 -16.17
C ALA A 167 11.02 9.31 -14.72
N LEU A 168 11.53 8.55 -13.73
CA LEU A 168 11.66 9.04 -12.35
C LEU A 168 12.68 10.18 -12.22
N ASN A 169 13.71 10.22 -13.09
CA ASN A 169 14.68 11.31 -13.12
C ASN A 169 14.03 12.67 -13.42
N LEU A 170 12.80 12.68 -13.97
CA LEU A 170 12.03 13.90 -14.20
C LEU A 170 11.57 14.58 -12.90
N LEU A 171 11.55 13.85 -11.77
CA LEU A 171 11.16 14.39 -10.47
C LEU A 171 12.30 15.16 -9.77
N GLY A 172 13.53 15.13 -10.33
CA GLY A 172 14.71 15.70 -9.71
C GLY A 172 15.24 14.84 -8.55
N ASP A 173 16.09 15.43 -7.72
CA ASP A 173 16.80 14.72 -6.64
C ASP A 173 15.94 14.57 -5.37
N ASP A 174 14.94 15.42 -5.19
CA ASP A 174 14.10 15.49 -3.98
C ASP A 174 12.72 14.86 -4.23
N PHE A 175 12.68 13.53 -4.28
CA PHE A 175 11.42 12.79 -4.26
C PHE A 175 11.44 11.59 -3.30
N THR A 176 10.25 11.21 -2.82
CA THR A 176 10.08 10.05 -1.94
C THR A 176 9.66 8.85 -2.77
N MET A 177 10.24 7.69 -2.50
CA MET A 177 9.82 6.43 -3.10
C MET A 177 9.80 5.31 -2.08
N GLU A 178 9.01 4.28 -2.36
CA GLU A 178 9.12 3.03 -1.63
C GLU A 178 10.40 2.30 -2.01
N LEU A 179 11.15 1.91 -0.99
CA LEU A 179 12.26 1.00 -1.15
C LEU A 179 11.76 -0.45 -1.06
N ILE A 180 10.95 -0.80 -0.07
CA ILE A 180 10.48 -2.18 0.10
C ILE A 180 8.96 -2.18 0.04
N ASN A 181 8.41 -2.76 -1.03
CA ASN A 181 6.98 -3.01 -1.18
C ASN A 181 6.72 -4.51 -0.94
N GLY A 182 5.78 -4.84 -0.04
CA GLY A 182 5.50 -6.21 0.41
C GLY A 182 4.98 -7.18 -0.66
N ALA A 183 4.94 -6.79 -1.94
CA ALA A 183 4.71 -7.66 -3.07
C ALA A 183 5.89 -8.64 -3.26
N ASN A 184 5.87 -9.75 -2.52
CA ASN A 184 6.71 -10.95 -2.66
C ASN A 184 8.10 -10.74 -3.30
N ASN A 185 9.12 -10.81 -2.46
CA ASN A 185 10.57 -10.91 -2.73
C ASN A 185 11.34 -9.59 -2.50
N ILE A 186 11.76 -9.44 -1.24
CA ILE A 186 12.65 -8.39 -0.71
C ILE A 186 14.07 -8.46 -1.32
N PHE A 187 14.45 -9.57 -1.95
CA PHE A 187 15.85 -9.91 -2.21
C PHE A 187 16.30 -9.82 -3.68
N ASP A 188 15.47 -9.32 -4.62
CA ASP A 188 15.83 -9.41 -6.06
C ASP A 188 15.49 -8.15 -6.89
N CYS A 189 15.08 -7.04 -6.24
CA CYS A 189 14.68 -5.81 -6.93
C CYS A 189 15.66 -4.64 -6.80
N PHE A 190 16.61 -4.72 -5.86
CA PHE A 190 17.70 -3.75 -5.68
C PHE A 190 19.09 -4.32 -5.94
N ASP A 191 19.17 -5.62 -6.21
CA ASP A 191 20.37 -6.32 -6.64
C ASP A 191 20.52 -6.26 -8.17
#